data_AF-A0A1V5EBT6-F1
#
_entry.id   AF-A0A1V5EBT6-F1
#
_cell.length_a   1.000
_cell.length_b   1.000
_cell.length_c   1.000
_cell.angle_alpha   90.00
_cell.angle_beta   90.00
_cell.angle_gamma   90.00
#
_symmetry.space_group_name_H-M   'P 1'
#
loop_
_entity.id
_entity.type
_entity.pdbx_description
1 polymer ?
#
loop_
_entity_poly.entity_id
_entity_poly.type
_entity_poly.pdbx_seq_one_letter_code
_entity_poly.pdbx_strand_id
1 'polypeptide(L)'
;MPFAPGTAGTLVGIPVVLIFSPLTWPLQLLSVLALTCLACVISQEAEKIFQKKDAQVIVIDEIAGFCWTMLFVAPTVVHTAVGFVLFRVFDIAKPFPAGWVQRKWPGGLGVAGDDLVAGIYANVLLQMLIFLWGI
;
A
#
# COMPACT_ATOMS: atom_id res chain seq x y z
N MET A 1 5.43 20.89 -9.66
CA MET A 1 5.00 19.49 -9.35
C MET A 1 5.79 19.05 -8.14
N PRO A 2 5.16 18.55 -7.07
CA PRO A 2 5.91 18.17 -5.89
C PRO A 2 6.87 17.03 -6.26
N PHE A 3 8.12 17.15 -5.81
CA PHE A 3 9.13 16.12 -5.97
C PHE A 3 8.69 14.87 -5.17
N ALA A 4 8.52 13.72 -5.84
CA ALA A 4 8.20 12.42 -5.25
C ALA A 4 6.87 12.35 -4.44
N PRO A 5 5.71 12.55 -5.08
CA PRO A 5 4.41 12.41 -4.41
C PRO A 5 4.24 11.05 -3.72
N GLY A 6 4.82 10.00 -4.29
CA GLY A 6 4.72 8.66 -3.70
C GLY A 6 5.51 8.44 -2.41
N THR A 7 6.60 9.19 -2.21
CA THR A 7 7.30 9.14 -0.92
C THR A 7 6.45 9.82 0.17
N ALA A 8 5.78 10.93 -0.18
CA ALA A 8 4.89 11.62 0.75
C ALA A 8 3.66 10.79 1.11
N GLY A 9 3.04 10.10 0.13
CA GLY A 9 1.89 9.21 0.37
C GLY A 9 2.23 8.06 1.30
N THR A 10 3.30 7.33 1.00
CA THR A 10 3.75 6.21 1.83
C THR A 10 4.15 6.67 3.26
N LEU A 11 4.73 7.86 3.42
CA LEU A 11 5.01 8.44 4.75
C LEU A 11 3.75 8.72 5.56
N VAL A 12 2.66 9.17 4.91
CA VAL A 12 1.34 9.33 5.56
C VAL A 12 0.73 7.97 5.93
N GLY A 13 1.17 6.88 5.30
CA GLY A 13 0.81 5.52 5.69
C GLY A 13 1.29 5.13 7.10
N ILE A 14 2.40 5.69 7.58
CA ILE A 14 2.97 5.37 8.91
C ILE A 14 1.98 5.67 10.06
N PRO A 15 1.43 6.90 10.20
CA PRO A 15 0.45 7.16 11.25
C PRO A 15 -0.81 6.30 11.12
N VAL A 16 -1.24 5.95 9.90
CA VAL A 16 -2.40 5.06 9.70
C VAL A 16 -2.11 3.66 10.23
N VAL A 17 -0.94 3.10 9.93
CA VAL A 17 -0.48 1.82 10.48
C VAL A 17 -0.43 1.87 12.01
N LEU A 18 0.08 2.95 12.60
CA LEU A 18 0.12 3.11 14.06
C LEU A 18 -1.29 3.10 14.68
N ILE A 19 -2.26 3.74 14.03
CA ILE A 19 -3.67 3.74 14.46
C ILE A 19 -4.30 2.35 14.37
N PHE A 20 -3.95 1.56 13.34
CA PHE A 20 -4.50 0.21 13.14
C PHE A 20 -3.80 -0.87 13.95
N SER A 21 -2.53 -0.68 14.30
CA SER A 21 -1.72 -1.66 15.03
C SER A 21 -2.24 -2.13 16.40
N PRO A 22 -2.92 -1.32 17.23
CA PRO A 22 -3.48 -1.80 18.50
C PRO A 22 -4.80 -2.57 18.33
N LEU A 23 -5.38 -2.62 17.11
CA LEU A 23 -6.62 -3.35 16.87
C LEU A 23 -6.38 -4.86 16.95
N THR A 24 -7.42 -5.62 17.29
CA THR A 24 -7.37 -7.08 17.16
C THR A 24 -7.19 -7.45 15.69
N TRP A 25 -6.56 -8.60 15.40
CA TRP A 25 -6.28 -9.01 14.03
C TRP A 25 -7.49 -8.97 13.08
N PRO A 26 -8.74 -9.31 13.49
CA PRO A 26 -9.89 -9.20 12.59
C PRO A 26 -10.25 -7.74 12.30
N LEU A 27 -10.20 -6.87 13.33
CA LEU A 27 -10.49 -5.45 13.17
C LEU A 27 -9.43 -4.76 12.33
N GLN A 28 -8.15 -5.09 12.54
CA GLN A 28 -7.05 -4.59 11.72
C GLN A 28 -7.27 -4.96 10.24
N LEU A 29 -7.54 -6.23 9.95
CA LEU A 29 -7.81 -6.70 8.58
C LEU A 29 -9.02 -5.99 7.98
N LEU A 30 -10.12 -5.86 8.72
CA LEU A 30 -11.32 -5.14 8.26
C LEU A 30 -11.03 -3.66 7.98
N SER A 31 -10.22 -2.99 8.81
CA SER A 31 -9.81 -1.60 8.59
C SER A 31 -8.97 -1.45 7.33
N VAL A 32 -8.01 -2.34 7.09
CA VAL A 32 -7.19 -2.33 5.86
C VAL A 32 -8.03 -2.61 4.61
N LEU A 33 -8.98 -3.56 4.69
CA LEU A 33 -9.93 -3.83 3.60
C LEU A 33 -10.84 -2.63 3.32
N ALA A 34 -11.39 -2.00 4.36
CA ALA A 34 -12.21 -0.81 4.21
C ALA A 34 -11.42 0.36 3.58
N LEU A 35 -10.17 0.56 4.01
CA LEU A 35 -9.27 1.56 3.43
C LEU A 35 -8.95 1.25 1.96
N THR A 36 -8.74 -0.02 1.60
CA THR A 36 -8.55 -0.44 0.21
C THR A 36 -9.78 -0.12 -0.63
N CYS A 37 -10.98 -0.45 -0.15
CA CYS A 37 -12.22 -0.11 -0.86
C CYS A 37 -12.37 1.41 -1.06
N LEU A 38 -12.03 2.19 -0.03
CA LEU A 38 -12.04 3.66 -0.12
C LEU A 38 -11.00 4.16 -1.14
N ALA A 39 -9.80 3.58 -1.14
CA ALA A 39 -8.76 3.89 -2.12
C ALA A 39 -9.26 3.62 -3.54
N CYS A 40 -9.85 2.45 -3.82
CA CYS A 40 -10.44 2.14 -5.13
C CYS A 40 -11.45 3.20 -5.59
N VAL A 41 -12.36 3.63 -4.71
CA VAL A 41 -13.38 4.64 -5.04
C VAL A 41 -12.75 6.01 -5.31
N ILE A 42 -11.82 6.44 -4.44
CA ILE A 42 -11.16 7.74 -4.59
C ILE A 42 -10.28 7.77 -5.83
N SER A 43 -9.51 6.71 -6.10
CA SER A 43 -8.68 6.58 -7.31
C SER A 43 -9.56 6.62 -8.56
N GLN A 44 -10.73 5.96 -8.54
CA GLN A 44 -11.69 5.97 -9.65
C GLN A 44 -12.23 7.37 -9.96
N GLU A 45 -12.57 8.15 -8.94
CA GLU A 45 -13.07 9.52 -9.11
C GLU A 45 -11.95 10.49 -9.50
N ALA A 46 -10.76 10.32 -8.92
CA ALA A 46 -9.59 11.12 -9.27
C ALA A 46 -9.20 10.96 -10.74
N GLU A 47 -9.18 9.73 -11.28
CA GLU A 47 -8.90 9.52 -12.71
C GLU A 47 -9.90 10.25 -13.62
N LYS A 48 -11.18 10.31 -13.23
CA LYS A 48 -12.21 11.04 -13.98
C LYS A 48 -11.98 12.54 -13.94
N ILE A 49 -11.67 13.09 -12.76
CA ILE A 49 -11.44 14.52 -12.54
C ILE A 49 -10.18 15.01 -13.26
N PHE A 50 -9.09 14.26 -13.15
CA PHE A 50 -7.80 14.63 -13.75
C PHE A 50 -7.67 14.21 -15.22
N GLN A 51 -8.63 13.44 -15.75
CA GLN A 51 -8.61 12.84 -17.09
C GLN A 51 -7.28 12.16 -17.42
N LYS A 52 -6.64 11.60 -16.39
CA LYS A 52 -5.32 10.97 -16.47
C LYS A 52 -5.39 9.68 -15.69
N LYS A 53 -5.06 8.57 -16.36
CA LYS A 53 -4.86 7.28 -15.70
C LYS A 53 -3.66 7.36 -14.76
N ASP A 54 -3.80 6.77 -13.58
CA ASP A 54 -2.72 6.70 -12.58
C ASP A 54 -2.09 8.09 -12.32
N ALA A 55 -2.96 9.04 -11.95
CA ALA A 55 -2.49 10.36 -11.57
C ALA A 55 -1.69 10.22 -10.26
N GLN A 56 -0.38 10.51 -10.30
CA GLN A 56 0.53 10.54 -9.14
C GLN A 56 0.08 11.42 -7.95
N VAL A 57 -1.07 12.10 -8.06
CA VAL A 57 -1.72 12.86 -6.98
C VAL A 57 -2.57 11.94 -6.09
N ILE A 58 -2.94 10.77 -6.58
CA ILE A 58 -3.61 9.72 -5.82
C ILE A 58 -2.52 9.07 -4.96
N VAL A 59 -2.62 9.27 -3.65
CA VAL A 59 -1.68 8.73 -2.65
C VAL A 59 -2.38 7.79 -1.67
N ILE A 60 -3.69 7.61 -1.79
CA ILE A 60 -4.49 6.78 -0.88
C ILE A 60 -4.34 5.28 -1.15
N ASP A 61 -4.12 4.93 -2.41
CA ASP A 61 -3.66 3.62 -2.88
C ASP A 61 -2.34 3.23 -2.21
N GLU A 62 -1.36 4.13 -2.18
CA GLU A 62 -0.07 3.85 -1.55
C GLU A 62 -0.19 3.69 -0.02
N ILE A 63 -1.04 4.50 0.61
CA ILE A 63 -1.36 4.37 2.04
C ILE A 63 -2.00 2.99 2.30
N ALA A 64 -2.94 2.56 1.45
CA ALA A 64 -3.57 1.25 1.56
C ALA A 64 -2.55 0.11 1.36
N GLY A 65 -1.71 0.19 0.33
CA GLY A 65 -0.64 -0.78 0.05
C GLY A 65 0.39 -0.87 1.18
N PHE A 66 0.76 0.24 1.79
CA PHE A 66 1.64 0.24 2.96
C PHE A 66 0.95 -0.36 4.21
N CYS A 67 -0.34 -0.13 4.39
CA CYS A 67 -1.11 -0.79 5.46
C CYS A 67 -1.17 -2.32 5.27
N TRP A 68 -1.28 -2.80 4.02
CA TRP A 68 -1.13 -4.21 3.69
C TRP A 68 0.26 -4.74 4.05
N THR A 69 1.30 -3.96 3.74
CA THR A 69 2.70 -4.32 4.05
C THR A 69 2.91 -4.59 5.55
N MET A 70 2.28 -3.79 6.41
CA MET A 70 2.43 -3.85 7.86
C MET A 70 1.39 -4.73 8.57
N LEU A 71 0.48 -5.38 7.82
CA LEU A 71 -0.55 -6.24 8.41
C LEU A 71 0.09 -7.40 9.16
N PHE A 72 -0.38 -7.69 10.38
CA PHE A 72 0.19 -8.71 11.28
C PHE A 72 1.65 -8.49 11.71
N VAL A 73 2.22 -7.31 11.47
CA VAL A 73 3.58 -6.94 11.89
C VAL A 73 3.51 -5.84 12.94
N ALA A 74 4.23 -6.01 14.05
CA ALA A 74 4.33 -4.98 15.07
C ALA A 74 5.08 -3.75 14.51
N PRO A 75 4.59 -2.51 14.66
CA PRO A 75 5.18 -1.33 14.03
C PRO A 75 6.39 -0.79 14.82
N THR A 76 7.44 -1.60 14.94
CA THR A 76 8.73 -1.12 15.45
C THR A 76 9.38 -0.19 14.42
N VAL A 77 10.34 0.63 14.85
CA VAL A 77 11.08 1.51 13.92
C VAL A 77 11.75 0.70 12.80
N VAL A 78 12.32 -0.47 13.15
CA VAL A 78 12.98 -1.37 12.19
C VAL A 78 11.97 -1.96 11.21
N HIS A 79 10.87 -2.56 11.70
CA HIS A 79 9.86 -3.16 10.82
C HIS A 79 9.22 -2.12 9.90
N THR A 80 8.91 -0.94 10.43
CA THR A 80 8.31 0.15 9.65
C THR A 80 9.27 0.64 8.57
N ALA A 81 10.56 0.79 8.88
CA ALA A 81 11.57 1.20 7.90
C ALA A 81 11.81 0.13 6.82
N VAL A 82 11.96 -1.14 7.22
CA VAL A 82 12.15 -2.25 6.27
C VAL A 82 10.90 -2.45 5.41
N GLY A 83 9.71 -2.45 6.03
CA GLY A 83 8.44 -2.53 5.34
C GLY A 83 8.26 -1.38 4.35
N PHE A 84 8.64 -0.15 4.72
CA PHE A 84 8.57 1.01 3.83
C PHE A 84 9.45 0.80 2.59
N VAL A 85 10.70 0.37 2.78
CA VAL A 85 11.62 0.11 1.69
C VAL A 85 11.11 -1.02 0.79
N LEU A 86 10.67 -2.14 1.38
CA LEU A 86 10.13 -3.28 0.63
C LEU A 86 8.91 -2.88 -0.20
N PHE A 87 7.96 -2.17 0.40
CA PHE A 87 6.78 -1.67 -0.30
C PHE A 87 7.17 -0.81 -1.48
N ARG A 88 8.03 0.19 -1.29
CA ARG A 88 8.49 1.06 -2.38
C ARG A 88 9.20 0.30 -3.50
N VAL A 89 10.00 -0.71 -3.16
CA VAL A 89 10.65 -1.56 -4.17
C VAL A 89 9.61 -2.31 -5.01
N PHE A 90 8.60 -2.90 -4.37
CA PHE A 90 7.56 -3.65 -5.09
C PHE A 90 6.58 -2.76 -5.85
N ASP A 91 6.21 -1.61 -5.31
CA ASP A 91 5.40 -0.59 -5.98
C ASP A 91 6.12 -0.03 -7.23
N ILE A 92 7.42 0.25 -7.16
CA ILE A 92 8.17 0.74 -8.32
C ILE A 92 8.39 -0.38 -9.35
N ALA A 93 8.71 -1.59 -8.91
CA ALA A 93 9.01 -2.71 -9.81
C ALA A 93 7.76 -3.31 -10.47
N LYS A 94 6.60 -3.23 -9.81
CA LYS A 94 5.31 -3.82 -10.22
C LYS A 94 5.44 -5.25 -10.77
N PRO A 95 6.07 -6.18 -10.03
CA PRO A 95 6.23 -7.55 -10.52
C PRO A 95 4.86 -8.20 -10.77
N PHE A 96 4.80 -9.12 -11.73
CA PHE A 96 3.56 -9.82 -12.05
C PHE A 96 2.99 -10.55 -10.80
N PRO A 97 1.66 -10.52 -10.56
CA PRO A 97 0.59 -9.81 -11.28
C PRO A 97 0.37 -8.30 -11.05
N ALA A 98 1.10 -7.57 -10.20
CA ALA A 98 0.81 -6.15 -9.90
C ALA A 98 0.68 -5.29 -11.17
N GLY A 99 1.71 -5.28 -12.03
CA GLY A 99 1.68 -4.55 -13.29
C GLY A 99 0.68 -5.09 -14.32
N TRP A 100 0.22 -6.33 -14.17
CA TRP A 100 -0.85 -6.89 -15.01
C TRP A 100 -2.23 -6.38 -14.56
N VAL A 101 -2.50 -6.35 -13.25
CA VAL A 101 -3.74 -5.82 -12.66
C VAL A 101 -3.95 -4.37 -13.10
N GLN A 102 -2.92 -3.53 -12.95
CA GLN A 102 -2.96 -2.13 -13.36
C GLN A 102 -3.36 -1.94 -14.84
N ARG A 103 -2.88 -2.83 -15.73
CA ARG A 103 -3.12 -2.74 -17.18
C ARG A 103 -4.48 -3.31 -17.60
N LYS A 104 -4.92 -4.39 -16.94
CA LYS A 104 -6.12 -5.15 -17.32
C LYS A 104 -7.39 -4.63 -16.67
N TRP A 105 -7.31 -4.13 -15.44
CA TRP A 105 -8.49 -3.69 -14.71
C TRP A 105 -8.76 -2.21 -14.98
N PRO A 106 -10.03 -1.84 -15.23
CA PRO A 106 -10.38 -0.47 -15.49
C PRO A 106 -10.39 0.34 -14.19
N GLY A 107 -9.90 1.58 -14.28
CA GLY A 107 -10.17 2.59 -13.27
C GLY A 107 -9.44 2.40 -11.95
N GLY A 108 -10.09 2.83 -10.87
CA GLY A 108 -9.52 2.81 -9.52
C GLY A 108 -9.25 1.40 -8.97
N LEU A 109 -9.88 0.36 -9.53
CA LEU A 109 -9.56 -1.04 -9.20
C LEU A 109 -8.18 -1.46 -9.70
N GLY A 110 -7.75 -0.92 -10.85
CA GLY A 110 -6.43 -1.20 -11.39
C GLY A 110 -5.33 -0.50 -10.59
N VAL A 111 -5.60 0.74 -10.16
CA VAL A 111 -4.65 1.63 -9.46
C VAL A 111 -4.54 1.36 -7.96
N ALA A 112 -5.62 0.97 -7.28
CA ALA A 112 -5.49 0.50 -5.89
C ALA A 112 -5.08 -0.98 -5.84
N GLY A 113 -5.33 -1.72 -6.92
CA GLY A 113 -5.08 -3.16 -6.99
C GLY A 113 -3.60 -3.51 -7.16
N ASP A 114 -2.83 -2.75 -7.93
CA ASP A 114 -1.40 -2.98 -8.07
C ASP A 114 -0.64 -2.65 -6.77
N ASP A 115 -1.00 -1.57 -6.08
CA ASP A 115 -0.45 -1.22 -4.76
C ASP A 115 -0.82 -2.23 -3.67
N LEU A 116 -2.04 -2.76 -3.70
CA LEU A 116 -2.43 -3.86 -2.82
C LEU A 116 -1.55 -5.09 -3.07
N VAL A 117 -1.33 -5.45 -4.34
CA VAL A 117 -0.50 -6.62 -4.68
C VAL A 117 0.96 -6.38 -4.26
N ALA A 118 1.50 -5.19 -4.49
CA ALA A 118 2.82 -4.79 -4.01
C ALA A 118 2.91 -4.86 -2.48
N GLY A 119 1.88 -4.40 -1.77
CA GLY A 119 1.77 -4.48 -0.31
C GLY A 119 1.76 -5.92 0.21
N ILE A 120 1.05 -6.83 -0.45
CA ILE A 120 1.05 -8.25 -0.10
C ILE A 120 2.44 -8.87 -0.29
N TYR A 121 3.15 -8.57 -1.39
CA TYR A 121 4.53 -9.05 -1.58
C TYR A 121 5.47 -8.54 -0.51
N ALA A 122 5.38 -7.25 -0.20
CA ALA A 122 6.18 -6.63 0.84
C ALA A 122 5.89 -7.27 2.21
N ASN A 123 4.62 -7.54 2.53
CA ASN A 123 4.23 -8.18 3.78
C ASN A 123 4.80 -9.60 3.92
N VAL A 124 4.63 -10.44 2.90
CA VAL A 124 5.13 -11.82 2.90
C VAL A 124 6.65 -11.83 3.07
N LEU A 125 7.36 -10.96 2.35
CA LEU A 125 8.80 -10.85 2.48
C LEU A 125 9.21 -10.33 3.86
N LEU A 126 8.56 -9.28 4.37
CA LEU A 126 8.84 -8.73 5.69
C LEU A 126 8.66 -9.77 6.79
N GLN A 127 7.56 -10.52 6.78
CA GLN A 127 7.32 -11.60 7.75
C GLN A 127 8.38 -12.69 7.65
N MET A 128 8.81 -13.07 6.43
CA MET A 128 9.92 -14.02 6.26
C MET A 128 11.22 -13.48 6.85
N LEU A 129 11.55 -12.20 6.66
CA LEU A 129 12.76 -11.60 7.23
C LEU A 129 12.72 -11.57 8.75
N ILE A 130 11.59 -11.20 9.34
CA ILE A 130 11.38 -11.22 10.80
C ILE A 130 11.52 -12.64 11.33
N PHE A 131 10.92 -13.62 10.65
CA PHE A 131 10.98 -15.02 11.08
C PHE A 131 12.40 -15.61 10.99
N LEU A 132 13.15 -15.31 9.93
CA LEU A 132 14.48 -15.89 9.68
C LEU A 132 15.61 -15.19 10.45
N TRP A 133 15.51 -13.87 10.64
CA TRP A 133 16.59 -13.06 11.21
C TRP A 133 16.24 -12.40 12.54
N GLY A 134 14.99 -12.47 13.00
CA GLY A 134 14.57 -11.92 14.29
C GLY A 134 14.79 -10.42 14.43
N ILE A 135 14.79 -9.71 13.31
CA ILE A 135 14.83 -8.25 13.26
C ILE A 135 13.53 -7.63 13.76
#